data_AF-A0A917N0Z8-F1
#
_entry.id   AF-A0A917N0Z8-F1
#
_cell.length_a   1.000
_cell.length_b   1.000
_cell.length_c   1.000
_cell.angle_alpha   90.00
_cell.angle_beta   90.00
_cell.angle_gamma   90.00
#
_symmetry.space_group_name_H-M   'P 1'
#
loop_
_entity.id
_entity.type
_entity.pdbx_description
1 polymer ?
#
loop_
_entity_poly.entity_id
_entity_poly.type
_entity_poly.pdbx_seq_one_letter_code
_entity_poly.pdbx_strand_id
1 'polypeptide(L)'
;MSYNEFFKIRSMERFLDLNINRENELQNIVTLAAEACQTPAAYLVLLDDGLLKYHFDVSSLTSYEALEPAEWNINLEHDKVLVVEDTLLNANFSRHPAVVNEPHIRFYAGVPLMTHDGQNIGSLYVLGQQAKPLSERRQLMLQLLARQAVSMVEFELSLGILKEQYFEAKNSENKLRSFFESSRSSHLLIGRNMEVITFNKTFYDVAYHLFGKSVEAGNLSTDFIYPAYVNDFVTHVQKALSGEMVSHERLINFEGMQPIWSKISYNPTYDANGNIIGVSFNSTDITKRKQSEEKIIKQNEALRKIAYMQSHELRKPVASILGLMHLLKLESTDPGSEVLQMMEKAVLELDDTIHQIVKSTETQTEADVLPSN
;
A
#
# COMPACT_ATOMS: atom_id res chain seq x y z
N MET A 1 -12.56 3.35 17.76
CA MET A 1 -13.65 3.57 16.79
C MET A 1 -14.55 2.36 16.84
N SER A 2 -15.80 2.56 17.26
CA SER A 2 -16.75 1.46 17.37
C SER A 2 -17.17 0.99 15.98
N TYR A 3 -17.48 -0.30 15.82
CA TYR A 3 -17.99 -0.90 14.57
C TYR A 3 -19.18 -0.13 13.96
N ASN A 4 -19.92 0.60 14.80
CA ASN A 4 -21.04 1.46 14.43
C ASN A 4 -20.64 2.79 13.76
N GLU A 5 -19.50 3.38 14.12
CA GLU A 5 -19.02 4.64 13.52
C GLU A 5 -18.51 4.41 12.09
N PHE A 6 -17.94 3.23 11.83
CA PHE A 6 -17.45 2.87 10.49
C PHE A 6 -18.62 2.69 9.50
N PHE A 7 -19.75 2.12 9.94
CA PHE A 7 -20.97 2.07 9.13
C PHE A 7 -21.62 3.44 8.96
N LYS A 8 -21.65 4.27 10.01
CA LYS A 8 -22.29 5.58 9.97
C LYS A 8 -21.57 6.58 9.05
N ILE A 9 -20.24 6.55 9.01
CA ILE A 9 -19.45 7.38 8.07
C ILE A 9 -19.65 6.88 6.62
N ARG A 10 -19.76 5.56 6.41
CA ARG A 10 -20.03 5.00 5.07
C ARG A 10 -21.48 5.18 4.61
N SER A 11 -22.43 5.36 5.53
CA SER A 11 -23.83 5.72 5.21
C SER A 11 -23.96 7.12 4.63
N MET A 12 -23.12 8.08 5.04
CA MET A 12 -23.20 9.49 4.59
C MET A 12 -22.65 9.73 3.16
N GLU A 13 -21.81 8.84 2.64
CA GLU A 13 -21.23 8.98 1.29
C GLU A 13 -21.79 7.97 0.27
N ARG A 14 -22.55 6.95 0.71
CA ARG A 14 -23.00 5.82 -0.13
C ARG A 14 -23.86 6.23 -1.33
N PHE A 15 -24.53 7.38 -1.28
CA PHE A 15 -25.48 7.79 -2.32
C PHE A 15 -24.97 8.92 -3.21
N LEU A 16 -23.85 9.59 -2.91
CA LEU A 16 -23.44 10.84 -3.58
C LEU A 16 -23.00 10.67 -5.04
N ASP A 17 -22.54 9.47 -5.42
CA ASP A 17 -22.02 9.20 -6.77
C ASP A 17 -22.70 8.00 -7.47
N LEU A 18 -23.92 7.63 -7.07
CA LEU A 18 -24.65 6.53 -7.69
C LEU A 18 -25.06 6.91 -9.13
N ASN A 19 -24.20 6.59 -10.09
CA ASN A 19 -24.57 6.61 -11.50
C ASN A 19 -25.48 5.40 -11.74
N ILE A 20 -26.79 5.57 -11.53
CA ILE A 20 -27.78 4.49 -11.60
C ILE A 20 -27.87 4.04 -13.06
N ASN A 21 -27.14 2.99 -13.43
CA ASN A 21 -27.22 2.41 -14.78
C ASN A 21 -28.54 1.64 -15.05
N ARG A 22 -29.52 1.76 -14.16
CA ARG A 22 -30.83 1.11 -14.20
C ARG A 22 -32.00 2.10 -14.22
N GLU A 23 -31.76 3.31 -14.70
CA GLU A 23 -32.80 4.35 -14.80
C GLU A 23 -34.03 3.84 -15.56
N ASN A 24 -33.84 3.10 -16.66
CA ASN A 24 -34.95 2.53 -17.43
C ASN A 24 -35.77 1.52 -16.63
N GLU A 25 -35.12 0.64 -15.87
CA GLU A 25 -35.80 -0.35 -15.05
C GLU A 25 -36.56 0.28 -13.87
N LEU A 26 -35.98 1.30 -13.23
CA LEU A 26 -36.66 2.07 -12.19
C LEU A 26 -37.83 2.87 -12.77
N GLN A 27 -37.67 3.46 -13.96
CA GLN A 27 -38.75 4.14 -14.67
C GLN A 27 -39.90 3.17 -15.02
N ASN A 28 -39.58 1.94 -15.41
CA ASN A 28 -40.60 0.90 -15.66
C ASN A 28 -41.38 0.55 -14.39
N ILE A 29 -40.74 0.53 -13.21
CA ILE A 29 -41.43 0.32 -11.94
C ILE A 29 -42.45 1.42 -11.68
N VAL A 30 -42.09 2.68 -11.95
CA VAL A 30 -42.99 3.83 -11.79
C VAL A 30 -44.18 3.75 -12.73
N THR A 31 -43.92 3.46 -14.01
CA THR A 31 -44.98 3.27 -15.01
C THR A 31 -45.93 2.13 -14.62
N LEU A 32 -45.39 0.99 -14.19
CA LEU A 32 -46.19 -0.14 -13.72
C LEU A 32 -47.01 0.21 -12.48
N ALA A 33 -46.49 1.01 -11.56
CA ALA A 33 -47.22 1.47 -10.38
C ALA A 33 -48.44 2.31 -10.78
N ALA A 34 -48.28 3.26 -11.71
CA ALA A 34 -49.38 4.09 -12.21
C ALA A 34 -50.47 3.24 -12.89
N GLU A 35 -50.08 2.34 -13.80
CA GLU A 35 -51.00 1.48 -14.53
C GLU A 35 -51.74 0.50 -13.60
N ALA A 36 -51.01 -0.17 -12.71
CA ALA A 36 -51.55 -1.15 -11.76
C ALA A 36 -52.57 -0.53 -10.80
N CYS A 37 -52.33 0.72 -10.38
CA CYS A 37 -53.25 1.46 -9.52
C CYS A 37 -54.30 2.27 -10.30
N GLN A 38 -54.23 2.33 -11.63
CA GLN A 38 -55.08 3.14 -12.49
C GLN A 38 -55.10 4.61 -12.04
N THR A 39 -53.91 5.17 -11.87
CA THR A 39 -53.69 6.55 -11.41
C THR A 39 -52.99 7.37 -12.49
N PRO A 40 -53.31 8.67 -12.62
CA PRO A 40 -52.68 9.55 -13.60
C PRO A 40 -51.22 9.87 -13.29
N ALA A 41 -50.75 9.66 -12.05
CA ALA A 41 -49.35 9.86 -11.71
C ALA A 41 -48.80 8.84 -10.72
N ALA A 42 -47.50 8.56 -10.84
CA ALA A 42 -46.70 7.78 -9.91
C ALA A 42 -45.28 8.35 -9.81
N TYR A 43 -44.66 8.15 -8.67
CA TYR A 43 -43.34 8.66 -8.33
C TYR A 43 -42.57 7.63 -7.53
N LEU A 44 -41.31 7.44 -7.89
CA LEU A 44 -40.31 6.77 -7.06
C LEU A 44 -39.29 7.82 -6.68
N VAL A 45 -39.09 7.98 -5.38
CA VAL A 45 -38.26 9.04 -4.79
C VAL A 45 -37.20 8.35 -3.94
N LEU A 46 -35.93 8.65 -4.19
CA LEU A 46 -34.80 8.20 -3.39
C LEU A 46 -34.22 9.38 -2.62
N LEU A 47 -33.99 9.14 -1.33
CA LEU A 47 -33.54 10.14 -0.38
C LEU A 47 -32.13 9.81 0.11
N ASP A 48 -31.36 10.84 0.39
CA ASP A 48 -30.08 10.76 1.08
C ASP A 48 -30.08 11.76 2.24
N ASP A 49 -29.93 11.24 3.46
CA ASP A 49 -30.10 11.99 4.71
C ASP A 49 -31.38 12.87 4.76
N GLY A 50 -32.47 12.32 4.22
CA GLY A 50 -33.77 13.01 4.14
C GLY A 50 -33.91 14.04 3.01
N LEU A 51 -32.85 14.27 2.23
CA LEU A 51 -32.89 15.15 1.06
C LEU A 51 -33.18 14.34 -0.21
N LEU A 52 -34.05 14.90 -1.08
CA LEU A 52 -34.33 14.31 -2.38
C LEU A 52 -33.08 14.31 -3.25
N LYS A 53 -32.72 13.12 -3.74
CA LYS A 53 -31.54 12.94 -4.59
C LYS A 53 -31.86 12.45 -5.99
N TYR A 54 -32.70 11.42 -6.08
CA TYR A 54 -33.17 10.90 -7.36
C TYR A 54 -34.68 10.78 -7.31
N HIS A 55 -35.32 11.06 -8.44
CA HIS A 55 -36.72 10.71 -8.62
C HIS A 55 -36.95 10.19 -10.03
N PHE A 56 -38.01 9.40 -10.15
CA PHE A 56 -38.55 8.89 -11.39
C PHE A 56 -40.05 9.11 -11.32
N ASP A 57 -40.64 9.62 -12.38
CA ASP A 57 -42.06 9.94 -12.40
C ASP A 57 -42.72 9.57 -13.72
N VAL A 58 -44.01 9.32 -13.64
CA VAL A 58 -44.92 9.36 -14.77
C VAL A 58 -46.11 10.19 -14.33
N SER A 59 -46.50 11.18 -15.11
CA SER A 59 -47.64 12.04 -14.76
C SER A 59 -48.34 12.55 -16.01
N SER A 60 -49.66 12.37 -16.05
CA SER A 60 -50.54 13.01 -17.03
C SER A 60 -51.30 14.21 -16.43
N LEU A 61 -50.92 14.67 -15.25
CA LEU A 61 -51.57 15.79 -14.56
C LEU A 61 -51.10 17.11 -15.16
N THR A 62 -52.03 17.94 -15.65
CA THR A 62 -51.71 19.24 -16.27
C THR A 62 -51.98 20.42 -15.33
N SER A 63 -50.92 20.95 -14.69
CA SER A 63 -50.79 22.35 -14.21
C SER A 63 -49.30 22.66 -13.86
N TYR A 64 -48.92 23.95 -13.90
CA TYR A 64 -47.54 24.46 -14.15
C TYR A 64 -46.66 24.72 -12.90
N GLU A 65 -47.18 24.58 -11.68
CA GLU A 65 -46.40 24.70 -10.44
C GLU A 65 -46.15 23.28 -9.90
N ALA A 66 -44.94 22.78 -10.18
CA ALA A 66 -44.56 21.37 -10.10
C ALA A 66 -45.04 20.69 -8.81
N LEU A 67 -45.65 19.52 -8.95
CA LEU A 67 -45.77 18.57 -7.84
C LEU A 67 -44.35 18.22 -7.38
N GLU A 68 -43.84 18.93 -6.38
CA GLU A 68 -42.51 18.69 -5.81
C GLU A 68 -42.50 17.28 -5.17
N PRO A 69 -41.75 16.31 -5.71
CA PRO A 69 -41.83 14.93 -5.24
C PRO A 69 -41.49 14.77 -3.74
N ALA A 70 -40.63 15.66 -3.24
CA ALA A 70 -40.26 15.71 -1.83
C ALA A 70 -41.44 16.07 -0.91
N GLU A 71 -42.41 16.87 -1.35
CA GLU A 71 -43.54 17.34 -0.54
C GLU A 71 -44.59 16.23 -0.29
N TRP A 72 -44.64 15.25 -1.20
CA TRP A 72 -45.54 14.08 -1.12
C TRP A 72 -44.91 12.87 -0.43
N ASN A 73 -43.62 12.96 -0.11
CA ASN A 73 -42.90 11.96 0.65
C ASN A 73 -43.22 12.12 2.15
N ILE A 74 -44.37 11.57 2.56
CA ILE A 74 -44.72 11.48 3.99
C ILE A 74 -43.79 10.47 4.67
N ASN A 75 -43.49 10.72 5.94
CA ASN A 75 -42.78 9.75 6.78
C ASN A 75 -43.70 8.53 7.01
N LEU A 76 -43.61 7.56 6.10
CA LEU A 76 -44.41 6.34 6.12
C LEU A 76 -43.95 5.45 7.28
N GLU A 77 -44.88 4.99 8.11
CA GLU A 77 -44.59 3.98 9.14
C GLU A 77 -44.09 2.68 8.50
N HIS A 78 -43.22 1.98 9.22
CA HIS A 78 -42.54 0.76 8.77
C HIS A 78 -43.50 -0.25 8.09
N ASP A 79 -43.12 -0.67 6.88
CA ASP A 79 -43.62 -1.85 6.16
C ASP A 79 -45.13 -1.87 5.80
N LYS A 80 -45.81 -0.71 5.85
CA LYS A 80 -47.22 -0.60 5.48
C LYS A 80 -47.44 0.35 4.31
N VAL A 81 -48.38 -0.02 3.44
CA VAL A 81 -48.92 0.88 2.43
C VAL A 81 -49.78 1.92 3.14
N LEU A 82 -49.44 3.20 3.02
CA LEU A 82 -50.35 4.27 3.42
C LEU A 82 -51.32 4.50 2.28
N VAL A 83 -52.61 4.27 2.51
CA VAL A 83 -53.68 4.58 1.57
C VAL A 83 -54.50 5.73 2.12
N VAL A 84 -54.61 6.79 1.33
CA VAL A 84 -55.50 7.92 1.59
C VAL A 84 -56.52 7.98 0.47
N GLU A 85 -57.72 7.48 0.78
CA GLU A 85 -58.81 7.37 -0.19
C GLU A 85 -59.33 8.73 -0.65
N ASP A 86 -59.39 9.69 0.28
CA ASP A 86 -59.71 11.10 0.02
C ASP A 86 -58.73 12.02 0.78
N THR A 87 -57.85 12.71 0.06
CA THR A 87 -56.86 13.63 0.62
C THR A 87 -57.48 14.85 1.30
N LEU A 88 -58.71 15.25 0.96
CA LEU A 88 -59.42 16.33 1.65
C LEU A 88 -59.81 15.95 3.09
N LEU A 89 -59.99 14.65 3.35
CA LEU A 89 -60.35 14.13 4.67
C LEU A 89 -59.13 13.78 5.52
N ASN A 90 -57.92 13.84 4.93
CA ASN A 90 -56.69 13.48 5.61
C ASN A 90 -56.00 14.70 6.23
N ALA A 91 -55.67 14.63 7.51
CA ALA A 91 -55.05 15.73 8.24
C ALA A 91 -53.71 16.19 7.66
N ASN A 92 -52.92 15.28 7.08
CA ASN A 92 -51.60 15.58 6.52
C ASN A 92 -51.68 16.21 5.13
N PHE A 93 -52.74 15.92 4.35
CA PHE A 93 -52.86 16.34 2.95
C PHE A 93 -53.94 17.40 2.69
N SER A 94 -54.94 17.55 3.56
CA SER A 94 -56.11 18.42 3.32
C SER A 94 -55.79 19.88 3.01
N ARG A 95 -54.62 20.36 3.47
CA ARG A 95 -54.12 21.73 3.26
C ARG A 95 -53.04 21.84 2.20
N HIS A 96 -52.64 20.72 1.58
CA HIS A 96 -51.59 20.70 0.58
C HIS A 96 -52.02 21.53 -0.65
N PRO A 97 -51.15 22.41 -1.21
CA PRO A 97 -51.53 23.27 -2.34
C PRO A 97 -52.14 22.51 -3.52
N ALA A 98 -51.52 21.41 -3.95
CA ALA A 98 -52.03 20.55 -5.02
C ALA A 98 -53.30 19.71 -4.68
N VAL A 99 -53.77 19.73 -3.42
CA VAL A 99 -55.09 19.19 -3.03
C VAL A 99 -56.15 20.29 -3.13
N VAL A 100 -55.86 21.49 -2.63
CA VAL A 100 -56.79 22.62 -2.60
C VAL A 100 -56.97 23.26 -3.99
N ASN A 101 -55.87 23.44 -4.72
CA ASN A 101 -55.82 24.03 -6.05
C ASN A 101 -55.67 22.95 -7.14
N GLU A 102 -55.69 23.35 -8.42
CA GLU A 102 -55.34 22.46 -9.53
C GLU A 102 -53.95 21.81 -9.27
N PRO A 103 -53.79 20.49 -9.45
CA PRO A 103 -54.65 19.57 -10.20
C PRO A 103 -55.75 18.88 -9.37
N HIS A 104 -56.01 19.30 -8.12
CA HIS A 104 -56.99 18.71 -7.22
C HIS A 104 -56.75 17.22 -6.95
N ILE A 105 -55.58 16.90 -6.40
CA ILE A 105 -55.30 15.54 -5.94
C ILE A 105 -56.32 15.14 -4.86
N ARG A 106 -56.92 13.97 -5.02
CA ARG A 106 -57.91 13.36 -4.12
C ARG A 106 -57.47 12.00 -3.59
N PHE A 107 -56.57 11.32 -4.26
CA PHE A 107 -56.13 9.98 -3.87
C PHE A 107 -54.61 9.94 -3.75
N TYR A 108 -54.13 9.28 -2.69
CA TYR A 108 -52.71 8.99 -2.48
C TYR A 108 -52.56 7.54 -2.01
N ALA A 109 -51.60 6.81 -2.56
CA ALA A 109 -51.12 5.58 -1.95
C ALA A 109 -49.60 5.48 -2.06
N GLY A 110 -48.92 5.22 -0.94
CA GLY A 110 -47.46 5.20 -0.87
C GLY A 110 -46.90 4.03 -0.08
N VAL A 111 -45.73 3.55 -0.48
CA VAL A 111 -44.97 2.48 0.17
C VAL A 111 -43.54 2.96 0.44
N PRO A 112 -43.00 2.78 1.66
CA PRO A 112 -41.62 3.12 1.92
C PRO A 112 -40.66 2.15 1.20
N LEU A 113 -39.53 2.68 0.73
CA LEU A 113 -38.44 1.90 0.16
C LEU A 113 -37.51 1.47 1.30
N MET A 114 -37.76 0.29 1.85
CA MET A 114 -37.02 -0.23 3.00
C MET A 114 -35.91 -1.19 2.55
N THR A 115 -34.67 -0.87 2.90
CA THR A 115 -33.52 -1.75 2.70
C THR A 115 -33.57 -2.97 3.62
N HIS A 116 -32.76 -3.99 3.33
CA HIS A 116 -32.69 -5.22 4.13
C HIS A 116 -32.24 -4.98 5.58
N ASP A 117 -31.52 -3.89 5.86
CA ASP A 117 -31.09 -3.46 7.19
C ASP A 117 -32.09 -2.51 7.88
N GLY A 118 -33.28 -2.30 7.29
CA GLY A 118 -34.38 -1.56 7.90
C GLY A 118 -34.29 -0.04 7.73
N GLN A 119 -33.43 0.46 6.84
CA GLN A 119 -33.35 1.90 6.55
C GLN A 119 -34.37 2.28 5.48
N ASN A 120 -35.04 3.41 5.69
CA ASN A 120 -35.89 4.00 4.68
C ASN A 120 -35.04 4.85 3.73
N ILE A 121 -34.95 4.44 2.46
CA ILE A 121 -34.21 5.15 1.41
C ILE A 121 -35.13 5.95 0.49
N GLY A 122 -36.43 6.05 0.80
CA GLY A 122 -37.39 6.87 0.06
C GLY A 122 -38.78 6.24 -0.06
N SER A 123 -39.52 6.57 -1.11
CA SER A 123 -40.88 6.05 -1.28
C SER A 123 -41.26 5.82 -2.75
N LEU A 124 -42.16 4.85 -2.96
CA LEU A 124 -42.91 4.67 -4.20
C LEU A 124 -44.36 5.04 -3.90
N TYR A 125 -44.90 6.04 -4.58
CA TYR A 125 -46.28 6.48 -4.38
C TYR A 125 -47.00 6.83 -5.67
N VAL A 126 -48.33 6.81 -5.60
CA VAL A 126 -49.24 7.11 -6.71
C VAL A 126 -50.24 8.19 -6.30
N LEU A 127 -50.61 9.05 -7.25
CA LEU A 127 -51.55 10.16 -7.05
C LEU A 127 -52.73 10.08 -8.02
N GLY A 128 -53.93 10.47 -7.57
CA GLY A 128 -55.11 10.54 -8.43
C GLY A 128 -56.05 11.69 -8.11
N GLN A 129 -56.86 12.10 -9.09
CA GLN A 129 -57.84 13.20 -8.97
C GLN A 129 -59.23 12.75 -8.49
N GLN A 130 -59.45 11.45 -8.33
CA GLN A 130 -60.72 10.89 -7.85
C GLN A 130 -60.47 10.13 -6.57
N ALA A 131 -61.32 10.37 -5.57
CA ALA A 131 -61.30 9.59 -4.33
C ALA A 131 -61.67 8.13 -4.63
N LYS A 132 -60.87 7.19 -4.14
CA LYS A 132 -61.11 5.75 -4.38
C LYS A 132 -60.46 4.88 -3.31
N PRO A 133 -61.06 3.72 -2.98
CA PRO A 133 -60.38 2.69 -2.20
C PRO A 133 -59.30 2.01 -3.04
N LEU A 134 -58.26 1.48 -2.37
CA LEU A 134 -57.24 0.65 -3.00
C LEU A 134 -57.34 -0.79 -2.50
N SER A 135 -57.64 -1.73 -3.41
CA SER A 135 -57.78 -3.15 -3.06
C SER A 135 -56.47 -3.75 -2.53
N GLU A 136 -56.58 -4.77 -1.67
CA GLU A 136 -55.42 -5.48 -1.10
C GLU A 136 -54.46 -5.99 -2.19
N ARG A 137 -55.01 -6.45 -3.33
CA ARG A 137 -54.19 -6.89 -4.47
C ARG A 137 -53.35 -5.75 -5.06
N ARG A 138 -53.89 -4.53 -5.15
CA ARG A 138 -53.15 -3.36 -5.63
C ARG A 138 -52.13 -2.86 -4.61
N GLN A 139 -52.46 -2.91 -3.32
CA GLN A 139 -51.51 -2.62 -2.24
C GLN A 139 -50.32 -3.60 -2.28
N LEU A 140 -50.59 -4.90 -2.43
CA LEU A 140 -49.54 -5.91 -2.56
C LEU A 140 -48.67 -5.68 -3.80
N MET A 141 -49.25 -5.28 -4.94
CA MET A 141 -48.46 -4.94 -6.13
C MET A 141 -47.52 -3.76 -5.88
N LEU A 142 -47.99 -2.67 -5.24
CA LEU A 142 -47.11 -1.55 -4.87
C LEU A 142 -45.98 -1.98 -3.94
N GLN A 143 -46.25 -2.85 -2.97
CA GLN A 143 -45.21 -3.40 -2.09
C GLN A 143 -44.17 -4.22 -2.86
N LEU A 144 -44.60 -5.07 -3.80
CA LEU A 144 -43.68 -5.87 -4.62
C LEU A 144 -42.83 -5.00 -5.54
N LEU A 145 -43.42 -3.96 -6.14
CA LEU A 145 -42.71 -2.98 -6.96
C LEU A 145 -41.68 -2.19 -6.14
N ALA A 146 -42.05 -1.73 -4.94
CA ALA A 146 -41.15 -1.06 -4.00
C ALA A 146 -39.96 -1.97 -3.62
N ARG A 147 -40.21 -3.24 -3.27
CA ARG A 147 -39.15 -4.21 -2.96
C ARG A 147 -38.24 -4.48 -4.16
N GLN A 148 -38.80 -4.52 -5.36
CA GLN A 148 -38.00 -4.68 -6.58
C GLN A 148 -37.10 -3.47 -6.83
N ALA A 149 -37.60 -2.26 -6.62
CA ALA A 149 -36.81 -1.03 -6.73
C ALA A 149 -35.65 -1.02 -5.72
N VAL A 150 -35.94 -1.32 -4.44
CA VAL A 150 -34.89 -1.43 -3.41
C VAL A 150 -33.82 -2.44 -3.83
N SER A 151 -34.23 -3.63 -4.29
CA SER A 151 -33.28 -4.68 -4.71
C SER A 151 -32.36 -4.22 -5.84
N MET A 152 -32.88 -3.44 -6.80
CA MET A 152 -32.09 -2.88 -7.89
C MET A 152 -31.08 -1.83 -7.38
N VAL A 153 -31.52 -0.92 -6.50
CA VAL A 153 -30.67 0.13 -5.93
C VAL A 153 -29.57 -0.48 -5.05
N GLU A 154 -29.91 -1.44 -4.19
CA GLU A 154 -28.94 -2.14 -3.33
C GLU A 154 -27.90 -2.92 -4.16
N PHE A 155 -28.32 -3.50 -5.29
CA PHE A 155 -27.42 -4.21 -6.19
C PHE A 155 -26.40 -3.25 -6.84
N GLU A 156 -26.84 -2.11 -7.39
CA GLU A 156 -25.94 -1.12 -7.97
C GLU A 156 -24.94 -0.58 -6.94
N LEU A 157 -25.41 -0.34 -5.71
CA LEU A 157 -24.56 0.09 -4.61
C LEU A 157 -23.49 -0.95 -4.26
N SER A 158 -23.89 -2.22 -4.19
CA SER A 158 -22.98 -3.34 -3.90
C SER A 158 -21.92 -3.50 -5.01
N LEU A 159 -22.32 -3.33 -6.27
CA LEU A 159 -21.40 -3.34 -7.41
C LEU A 159 -20.41 -2.19 -7.36
N GLY A 160 -20.83 -0.98 -6.98
CA GLY A 160 -19.96 0.18 -6.83
C GLY A 160 -18.86 -0.09 -5.80
N ILE A 161 -19.25 -0.54 -4.60
CA ILE A 161 -18.31 -0.88 -3.51
C ILE A 161 -17.34 -1.99 -3.94
N LEU A 162 -17.84 -3.03 -4.61
CA LEU A 162 -16.99 -4.13 -5.07
C LEU A 162 -15.95 -3.66 -6.10
N LYS A 163 -16.34 -2.77 -7.03
CA LYS A 163 -15.41 -2.18 -8.02
C LYS A 163 -14.31 -1.35 -7.35
N GLU A 164 -14.68 -0.54 -6.37
CA GLU A 164 -13.73 0.26 -5.59
C GLU A 164 -12.72 -0.65 -4.88
N GLN A 165 -13.20 -1.63 -4.11
CA GLN A 165 -12.35 -2.61 -3.41
C GLN A 165 -11.44 -3.38 -4.36
N TYR A 166 -11.96 -3.78 -5.54
CA TYR A 166 -11.17 -4.44 -6.56
C TYR A 166 -10.04 -3.55 -7.07
N PHE A 167 -10.32 -2.27 -7.35
CA PHE A 167 -9.33 -1.32 -7.83
C PHE A 167 -8.26 -1.01 -6.77
N GLU A 168 -8.66 -0.88 -5.50
CA GLU A 168 -7.73 -0.75 -4.38
C GLU A 168 -6.83 -1.97 -4.23
N ALA A 169 -7.40 -3.18 -4.26
CA ALA A 169 -6.64 -4.42 -4.18
C ALA A 169 -5.66 -4.54 -5.35
N LYS A 170 -6.09 -4.23 -6.58
CA LYS A 170 -5.24 -4.24 -7.77
C LYS A 170 -4.12 -3.22 -7.69
N ASN A 171 -4.39 -2.02 -7.16
CA ASN A 171 -3.37 -1.01 -6.94
C ASN A 171 -2.36 -1.42 -5.87
N SER A 172 -2.82 -2.05 -4.79
CA SER A 172 -1.94 -2.60 -3.76
C SER A 172 -1.01 -3.67 -4.33
N GLU A 173 -1.56 -4.60 -5.12
CA GLU A 173 -0.81 -5.63 -5.83
C GLU A 173 0.25 -5.02 -6.78
N ASN A 174 -0.13 -4.03 -7.59
CA ASN A 174 0.79 -3.34 -8.52
C ASN A 174 1.93 -2.62 -7.79
N LYS A 175 1.66 -2.00 -6.63
CA LYS A 175 2.68 -1.36 -5.79
C LYS A 175 3.68 -2.38 -5.25
N LEU A 176 3.19 -3.49 -4.69
CA LEU A 176 4.03 -4.58 -4.20
C LEU A 176 4.87 -5.19 -5.33
N ARG A 177 4.26 -5.41 -6.50
CA ARG A 177 4.97 -5.89 -7.68
C ARG A 177 6.07 -4.92 -8.12
N SER A 178 5.79 -3.62 -8.17
CA SER A 178 6.80 -2.62 -8.55
C SER A 178 7.97 -2.57 -7.57
N PHE A 179 7.71 -2.70 -6.26
CA PHE A 179 8.75 -2.81 -5.25
C PHE A 179 9.61 -4.07 -5.45
N PHE A 180 8.96 -5.22 -5.68
CA PHE A 180 9.64 -6.49 -5.92
C PHE A 180 10.51 -6.47 -7.19
N GLU A 181 10.00 -5.90 -8.29
CA GLU A 181 10.68 -5.83 -9.60
C GLU A 181 11.80 -4.78 -9.66
N SER A 182 11.74 -3.73 -8.83
CA SER A 182 12.77 -2.68 -8.79
C SER A 182 13.99 -3.02 -7.92
N SER A 183 13.92 -4.11 -7.15
CA SER A 183 15.06 -4.57 -6.35
C SER A 183 16.23 -4.97 -7.24
N ARG A 184 17.45 -4.56 -6.87
CA ARG A 184 18.70 -5.04 -7.49
C ARG A 184 19.13 -6.43 -7.03
N SER A 185 18.46 -6.94 -6.01
CA SER A 185 18.70 -8.29 -5.51
C SER A 185 17.90 -9.29 -6.35
N SER A 186 18.46 -10.48 -6.51
CA SER A 186 17.76 -11.60 -7.15
C SER A 186 16.81 -12.21 -6.12
N HIS A 187 15.50 -12.17 -6.40
CA HIS A 187 14.47 -12.72 -5.51
C HIS A 187 13.70 -13.85 -6.17
N LEU A 188 13.53 -14.93 -5.41
CA LEU A 188 12.80 -16.12 -5.81
C LEU A 188 11.92 -16.58 -4.65
N LEU A 189 10.65 -16.85 -4.92
CA LEU A 189 9.76 -17.54 -4.00
C LEU A 189 9.64 -19.01 -4.42
N ILE A 190 9.97 -19.90 -3.50
CA ILE A 190 10.03 -21.34 -3.70
C ILE A 190 8.90 -21.99 -2.90
N GLY A 191 8.14 -22.89 -3.51
CA GLY A 191 7.11 -23.68 -2.84
C GLY A 191 7.68 -24.85 -2.05
N ARG A 192 6.80 -25.59 -1.37
CA ARG A 192 7.22 -26.69 -0.48
C ARG A 192 7.84 -27.87 -1.23
N ASN A 193 7.54 -28.02 -2.52
CA ASN A 193 8.08 -29.07 -3.39
C ASN A 193 9.23 -28.54 -4.26
N MET A 194 9.90 -27.47 -3.84
CA MET A 194 11.00 -26.80 -4.55
C MET A 194 10.59 -26.15 -5.88
N GLU A 195 9.30 -26.03 -6.17
CA GLU A 195 8.79 -25.36 -7.34
C GLU A 195 8.94 -23.84 -7.25
N VAL A 196 9.20 -23.19 -8.38
CA VAL A 196 9.22 -21.74 -8.49
C VAL A 196 7.78 -21.22 -8.41
N ILE A 197 7.46 -20.43 -7.39
CA ILE A 197 6.15 -19.75 -7.28
C ILE A 197 6.18 -18.42 -8.02
N THR A 198 7.19 -17.59 -7.75
CA THR A 198 7.38 -16.29 -8.40
C THR A 198 8.82 -15.82 -8.27
N PHE A 199 9.23 -14.86 -9.11
CA PHE A 199 10.59 -14.34 -9.17
C PHE A 199 10.56 -12.91 -9.72
N ASN A 200 11.57 -12.10 -9.39
CA ASN A 200 11.70 -10.76 -9.93
C ASN A 200 12.53 -10.73 -11.22
N LYS A 201 12.52 -9.59 -11.92
CA LYS A 201 13.31 -9.37 -13.14
C LYS A 201 14.79 -9.69 -12.96
N THR A 202 15.40 -9.30 -11.84
CA THR A 202 16.82 -9.59 -11.59
C THR A 202 17.10 -11.09 -11.54
N PHE A 203 16.23 -11.89 -10.89
CA PHE A 203 16.37 -13.34 -10.92
C PHE A 203 16.22 -13.89 -12.34
N TYR A 204 15.24 -13.41 -13.10
CA TYR A 204 15.04 -13.81 -14.50
C TYR A 204 16.29 -13.56 -15.35
N ASP A 205 16.85 -12.35 -15.29
CA ASP A 205 18.02 -11.97 -16.06
C ASP A 205 19.24 -12.85 -15.69
N VAL A 206 19.45 -13.09 -14.39
CA VAL A 206 20.52 -13.97 -13.90
C VAL A 206 20.31 -15.41 -14.37
N ALA A 207 19.09 -15.94 -14.26
CA ALA A 207 18.76 -17.30 -14.70
C ALA A 207 19.01 -17.48 -16.20
N TYR A 208 18.55 -16.52 -17.00
CA TYR A 208 18.72 -16.55 -18.46
C TYR A 208 20.19 -16.45 -18.87
N HIS A 209 20.97 -15.54 -18.27
CA HIS A 209 22.39 -15.36 -18.62
C HIS A 209 23.28 -16.51 -18.14
N LEU A 210 22.99 -17.11 -16.98
CA LEU A 210 23.84 -18.18 -16.43
C LEU A 210 23.47 -19.57 -16.95
N PHE A 211 22.19 -19.85 -17.18
CA PHE A 211 21.71 -21.20 -17.53
C PHE A 211 21.16 -21.30 -18.96
N GLY A 212 21.02 -20.18 -19.69
CA GLY A 212 20.47 -20.16 -21.04
C GLY A 212 18.99 -20.58 -21.10
N LYS A 213 18.27 -20.47 -19.98
CA LYS A 213 16.88 -20.91 -19.83
C LYS A 213 16.03 -19.79 -19.24
N SER A 214 14.82 -19.64 -19.78
CA SER A 214 13.80 -18.80 -19.18
C SER A 214 13.20 -19.52 -17.98
N VAL A 215 13.10 -18.83 -16.85
CA VAL A 215 12.40 -19.33 -15.66
C VAL A 215 10.91 -19.05 -15.78
N GLU A 216 10.10 -20.05 -15.43
CA GLU A 216 8.65 -19.96 -15.35
C GLU A 216 8.13 -20.51 -14.02
N ALA A 217 6.94 -20.06 -13.60
CA ALA A 217 6.28 -20.61 -12.43
C ALA A 217 6.02 -22.11 -12.63
N GLY A 218 6.29 -22.91 -11.60
CA GLY A 218 6.20 -24.37 -11.62
C GLY A 218 7.50 -25.09 -12.03
N ASN A 219 8.50 -24.39 -12.57
CA ASN A 219 9.83 -25.01 -12.78
C ASN A 219 10.47 -25.43 -11.44
N LEU A 220 11.41 -26.35 -11.48
CA LEU A 220 12.16 -26.74 -10.29
C LEU A 220 13.23 -25.68 -9.98
N SER A 221 13.22 -25.11 -8.79
CA SER A 221 14.17 -24.05 -8.40
C SER A 221 15.64 -24.48 -8.51
N THR A 222 15.94 -25.76 -8.32
CA THR A 222 17.31 -26.31 -8.45
C THR A 222 17.84 -26.28 -9.88
N ASP A 223 16.98 -26.16 -10.90
CA ASP A 223 17.41 -26.05 -12.31
C ASP A 223 18.16 -24.73 -12.58
N PHE A 224 17.99 -23.75 -11.69
CA PHE A 224 18.62 -22.43 -11.76
C PHE A 224 19.69 -22.25 -10.67
N ILE A 225 20.25 -23.35 -10.16
CA ILE A 225 21.34 -23.36 -9.19
C ILE A 225 22.53 -24.11 -9.80
N TYR A 226 23.72 -23.53 -9.69
CA TYR A 226 24.94 -24.18 -10.18
C TYR A 226 25.16 -25.54 -9.49
N PRO A 227 25.54 -26.61 -10.22
CA PRO A 227 25.63 -27.97 -9.67
C PRO A 227 26.43 -28.09 -8.37
N ALA A 228 27.54 -27.34 -8.25
CA ALA A 228 28.39 -27.31 -7.06
C ALA A 228 27.68 -26.81 -5.78
N TYR A 229 26.54 -26.12 -5.93
CA TYR A 229 25.81 -25.47 -4.83
C TYR A 229 24.42 -26.07 -4.58
N VAL A 230 23.97 -27.03 -5.39
CA VAL A 230 22.62 -27.61 -5.29
C VAL A 230 22.38 -28.26 -3.92
N ASN A 231 23.31 -29.08 -3.42
CA ASN A 231 23.13 -29.76 -2.14
C ASN A 231 23.03 -28.78 -0.96
N ASP A 232 23.86 -27.74 -0.98
CA ASP A 232 23.85 -26.67 0.02
C ASP A 232 22.55 -25.87 -0.04
N PHE A 233 22.09 -25.52 -1.26
CA PHE A 233 20.82 -24.85 -1.49
C PHE A 233 19.63 -25.65 -0.96
N VAL A 234 19.52 -26.93 -1.32
CA VAL A 234 18.43 -27.82 -0.86
C VAL A 234 18.40 -27.92 0.67
N THR A 235 19.57 -28.08 1.29
CA THR A 235 19.68 -28.14 2.76
C THR A 235 19.15 -26.87 3.41
N HIS A 236 19.51 -25.70 2.87
CA HIS A 236 19.07 -24.42 3.39
C HIS A 236 17.57 -24.16 3.16
N VAL A 237 17.03 -24.56 2.02
CA VAL A 237 15.57 -24.49 1.76
C VAL A 237 14.82 -25.38 2.75
N GLN A 238 15.30 -26.59 3.04
CA GLN A 238 14.67 -27.48 4.03
C GLN A 238 14.70 -26.90 5.45
N LYS A 239 15.81 -26.28 5.86
CA LYS A 239 15.88 -25.54 7.14
C LYS A 239 14.85 -24.41 7.19
N ALA A 240 14.75 -23.61 6.13
CA ALA A 240 13.74 -22.56 6.05
C ALA A 240 12.31 -23.11 6.08
N LEU A 241 12.04 -24.23 5.41
CA LEU A 241 10.74 -24.91 5.50
C LEU A 241 10.42 -25.45 6.91
N SER A 242 11.42 -25.63 7.78
CA SER A 242 11.24 -25.97 9.19
C SER A 242 11.05 -24.74 10.10
N GLY A 243 11.11 -23.53 9.54
CA GLY A 243 10.95 -22.26 10.25
C GLY A 243 12.25 -21.52 10.57
N GLU A 244 13.42 -22.09 10.21
CA GLU A 244 14.73 -21.47 10.49
C GLU A 244 15.11 -20.45 9.41
N MET A 245 15.38 -19.21 9.80
CA MET A 245 15.96 -18.22 8.88
C MET A 245 17.46 -18.47 8.72
N VAL A 246 17.93 -18.56 7.47
CA VAL A 246 19.35 -18.73 7.18
C VAL A 246 19.86 -17.58 6.34
N SER A 247 20.96 -16.94 6.75
CA SER A 247 21.66 -15.94 5.94
C SER A 247 23.17 -16.05 6.12
N HIS A 248 23.89 -15.94 5.00
CA HIS A 248 25.35 -15.97 4.99
C HIS A 248 25.91 -15.21 3.78
N GLU A 249 27.20 -14.90 3.84
CA GLU A 249 27.95 -14.30 2.73
C GLU A 249 28.98 -15.31 2.23
N ARG A 250 29.06 -15.50 0.91
CA ARG A 250 30.00 -16.43 0.30
C ARG A 250 30.52 -15.91 -1.03
N LEU A 251 31.74 -16.33 -1.38
CA LEU A 251 32.26 -16.20 -2.72
C LEU A 251 31.64 -17.29 -3.61
N ILE A 252 30.99 -16.88 -4.69
CA ILE A 252 30.38 -17.74 -5.69
C ILE A 252 31.28 -17.74 -6.93
N ASN A 253 31.66 -18.94 -7.37
CA ASN A 253 32.45 -19.14 -8.57
C ASN A 253 31.51 -19.63 -9.68
N PHE A 254 31.41 -18.85 -10.76
CA PHE A 254 30.73 -19.26 -11.99
C PHE A 254 31.75 -19.67 -13.03
N GLU A 255 31.42 -20.67 -13.84
CA GLU A 255 32.33 -21.12 -14.88
C GLU A 255 32.52 -20.02 -15.94
N GLY A 256 33.78 -19.67 -16.22
CA GLY A 256 34.10 -18.64 -17.21
C GLY A 256 33.80 -17.19 -16.80
N MET A 257 33.43 -16.91 -15.55
CA MET A 257 33.20 -15.55 -15.06
C MET A 257 34.05 -15.23 -13.83
N GLN A 258 34.22 -13.93 -13.55
CA GLN A 258 34.86 -13.49 -12.30
C GLN A 258 33.99 -13.88 -11.10
N PRO A 259 34.60 -14.33 -9.99
CA PRO A 259 33.86 -14.73 -8.81
C PRO A 259 33.22 -13.52 -8.15
N ILE A 260 32.02 -13.71 -7.60
CA ILE A 260 31.28 -12.63 -6.93
C ILE A 260 31.09 -12.98 -5.45
N TRP A 261 31.17 -11.97 -4.58
CA TRP A 261 30.67 -12.12 -3.22
C TRP A 261 29.16 -11.93 -3.22
N SER A 262 28.42 -12.95 -2.80
CA SER A 262 26.98 -12.86 -2.64
C SER A 262 26.57 -12.99 -1.18
N LYS A 263 25.65 -12.12 -0.76
CA LYS A 263 24.86 -12.29 0.46
C LYS A 263 23.58 -13.04 0.10
N ILE A 264 23.42 -14.21 0.70
CA ILE A 264 22.30 -15.11 0.44
C ILE A 264 21.43 -15.19 1.70
N SER A 265 20.12 -15.25 1.51
CA SER A 265 19.16 -15.53 2.58
C SER A 265 18.03 -16.44 2.14
N TYR A 266 17.59 -17.29 3.06
CA TYR A 266 16.47 -18.22 2.94
C TYR A 266 15.53 -17.95 4.11
N ASN A 267 14.36 -17.40 3.82
CA ASN A 267 13.39 -17.01 4.84
C ASN A 267 12.08 -17.76 4.63
N PRO A 268 11.49 -18.40 5.67
CA PRO A 268 10.16 -19.00 5.55
C PRO A 268 9.12 -17.95 5.16
N THR A 269 8.22 -18.32 4.26
CA THR A 269 7.04 -17.52 3.92
C THR A 269 5.78 -18.16 4.47
N TYR A 270 4.87 -17.32 4.96
CA TYR A 270 3.69 -17.74 5.71
C TYR A 270 2.40 -17.37 5.00
N ASP A 271 1.38 -18.21 5.11
CA ASP A 271 0.00 -17.83 4.79
C ASP A 271 -0.63 -16.98 5.91
N ALA A 272 -1.88 -16.55 5.70
CA ALA A 272 -2.64 -15.78 6.68
C ALA A 272 -2.92 -16.56 8.00
N ASN A 273 -2.79 -17.88 7.99
CA ASN A 273 -2.99 -18.75 9.16
C ASN A 273 -1.68 -19.03 9.91
N GLY A 274 -0.54 -18.51 9.43
CA GLY A 274 0.78 -18.74 10.01
C GLY A 274 1.43 -20.07 9.60
N ASN A 275 0.89 -20.77 8.60
CA ASN A 275 1.53 -21.97 8.06
C ASN A 275 2.63 -21.60 7.07
N ILE A 276 3.75 -22.32 7.11
CA ILE A 276 4.82 -22.15 6.13
C ILE A 276 4.35 -22.71 4.77
N ILE A 277 4.28 -21.81 3.78
CA ILE A 277 3.88 -22.15 2.41
C ILE A 277 5.06 -22.23 1.45
N GLY A 278 6.24 -21.77 1.86
CA GLY A 278 7.41 -21.75 1.00
C GLY A 278 8.62 -21.06 1.62
N VAL A 279 9.57 -20.72 0.78
CA VAL A 279 10.83 -20.06 1.14
C VAL A 279 11.08 -18.90 0.19
N SER A 280 11.30 -17.72 0.75
CA SER A 280 11.84 -16.56 0.05
C SER A 280 13.36 -16.67 0.03
N PHE A 281 13.88 -16.95 -1.16
CA PHE A 281 15.30 -16.91 -1.47
C PHE A 281 15.67 -15.53 -2.02
N ASN A 282 16.72 -14.95 -1.46
CA ASN A 282 17.30 -13.70 -1.94
C ASN A 282 18.83 -13.84 -2.05
N SER A 283 19.37 -13.41 -3.19
CA SER A 283 20.81 -13.32 -3.45
C SER A 283 21.17 -11.91 -3.90
N THR A 284 22.13 -11.29 -3.22
CA THR A 284 22.59 -9.92 -3.52
C THR A 284 24.09 -9.91 -3.73
N ASP A 285 24.54 -9.39 -4.88
CA ASP A 285 25.96 -9.13 -5.12
C ASP A 285 26.46 -8.00 -4.20
N ILE A 286 27.43 -8.34 -3.35
CA ILE A 286 28.07 -7.44 -2.39
C ILE A 286 29.56 -7.25 -2.70
N THR A 287 30.03 -7.62 -3.90
CA THR A 287 31.45 -7.56 -4.29
C THR A 287 32.02 -6.15 -4.15
N LYS A 288 31.30 -5.12 -4.62
CA LYS A 288 31.69 -3.71 -4.43
C LYS A 288 31.80 -3.33 -2.95
N ARG A 289 30.91 -3.86 -2.12
CA ARG A 289 30.92 -3.62 -0.67
C ARG A 289 32.16 -4.22 -0.04
N LYS A 290 32.49 -5.47 -0.37
CA LYS A 290 33.70 -6.17 0.09
C LYS A 290 34.99 -5.49 -0.33
N GLN A 291 35.08 -5.05 -1.60
CA GLN A 291 36.24 -4.27 -2.08
C GLN A 291 36.41 -2.95 -1.33
N SER A 292 35.31 -2.26 -1.02
CA SER A 292 35.35 -1.01 -0.24
C SER A 292 35.77 -1.26 1.21
N GLU A 293 35.24 -2.32 1.84
CA GLU A 293 35.62 -2.76 3.20
C GLU A 293 37.13 -3.06 3.26
N GLU A 294 37.65 -3.81 2.29
CA GLU A 294 39.08 -4.14 2.24
C GLU A 294 39.96 -2.90 2.06
N LYS A 295 39.55 -1.94 1.21
CA LYS A 295 40.26 -0.68 1.05
C LYS A 295 40.33 0.11 2.36
N ILE A 296 39.21 0.19 3.09
CA ILE A 296 39.15 0.86 4.39
C ILE A 296 40.05 0.16 5.41
N ILE A 297 40.06 -1.18 5.43
CA ILE A 297 40.94 -1.94 6.33
C ILE A 297 42.42 -1.63 6.04
N LYS A 298 42.83 -1.66 4.77
CA LYS A 298 44.21 -1.33 4.36
C LYS A 298 44.60 0.10 4.74
N GLN A 299 43.70 1.07 4.55
CA GLN A 299 43.92 2.46 4.96
C GLN A 299 44.07 2.60 6.49
N ASN A 300 43.22 1.91 7.26
CA ASN A 300 43.30 1.93 8.72
C ASN A 300 44.59 1.29 9.25
N GLU A 301 45.04 0.19 8.65
CA GLU A 301 46.32 -0.43 9.00
C GLU A 301 47.50 0.50 8.73
N ALA A 302 47.49 1.19 7.58
CA ALA A 302 48.49 2.20 7.26
C ALA A 302 48.51 3.35 8.28
N LEU A 303 47.34 3.92 8.61
CA LEU A 303 47.21 4.98 9.61
C LEU A 303 47.70 4.54 11.00
N ARG A 304 47.39 3.31 11.43
CA ARG A 304 47.89 2.75 12.70
C ARG A 304 49.40 2.62 12.71
N LYS A 305 50.01 2.19 11.60
CA LYS A 305 51.46 2.11 11.47
C LYS A 305 52.11 3.49 11.59
N ILE A 306 51.52 4.51 10.95
CA ILE A 306 51.97 5.90 11.04
C ILE A 306 51.88 6.41 12.49
N ALA A 307 50.74 6.24 13.15
CA ALA A 307 50.55 6.68 14.53
C ALA A 307 51.52 5.99 15.51
N TYR A 308 51.83 4.69 15.27
CA TYR A 308 52.83 3.97 16.05
C TYR A 308 54.23 4.54 15.86
N MET A 309 54.67 4.74 14.61
CA MET A 309 55.97 5.36 14.30
C MET A 309 56.06 6.76 14.91
N GLN A 310 55.02 7.58 14.77
CA GLN A 310 54.94 8.92 15.35
C GLN A 310 55.10 8.89 16.88
N SER A 311 54.44 7.97 17.58
CA SER A 311 54.51 7.94 19.05
C SER A 311 55.82 7.38 19.59
N HIS A 312 56.43 6.41 18.91
CA HIS A 312 57.65 5.76 19.40
C HIS A 312 58.92 6.52 18.99
N GLU A 313 59.02 6.87 17.70
CA GLU A 313 60.22 7.50 17.14
C GLU A 313 60.33 8.97 17.54
N LEU A 314 59.23 9.72 17.65
CA LEU A 314 59.30 11.13 18.11
C LEU A 314 59.53 11.25 19.62
N ARG A 315 59.07 10.27 20.42
CA ARG A 315 59.20 10.34 21.89
C ARG A 315 60.64 10.25 22.36
N LYS A 316 61.51 9.52 21.64
CA LYS A 316 62.92 9.35 21.97
C LYS A 316 63.73 10.67 21.90
N PRO A 317 63.76 11.41 20.78
CA PRO A 317 64.43 12.71 20.72
C PRO A 317 63.74 13.76 21.58
N VAL A 318 62.42 13.79 21.68
CA VAL A 318 61.70 14.74 22.58
C VAL A 318 62.07 14.53 24.04
N ALA A 319 62.12 13.28 24.52
CA ALA A 319 62.56 12.97 25.88
C ALA A 319 64.03 13.39 26.11
N SER A 320 64.88 13.22 25.10
CA SER A 320 66.28 13.67 25.13
C SER A 320 66.38 15.20 25.26
N ILE A 321 65.65 15.94 24.42
CA ILE A 321 65.58 17.42 24.46
C ILE A 321 65.09 17.91 25.83
N LEU A 322 64.02 17.33 26.36
CA LEU A 322 63.47 17.70 27.67
C LEU A 322 64.45 17.44 28.82
N GLY A 323 65.19 16.32 28.76
CA GLY A 323 66.24 16.00 29.72
C GLY A 323 67.40 17.00 29.69
N LEU A 324 67.89 17.31 28.48
CA LEU A 324 68.96 18.30 28.28
C LEU A 324 68.53 19.72 28.70
N MET A 325 67.28 20.11 28.41
CA MET A 325 66.70 21.36 28.89
C MET A 325 66.62 21.43 30.43
N HIS A 326 66.36 20.31 31.10
CA HIS A 326 66.34 20.26 32.57
C HIS A 326 67.73 20.49 33.16
N LEU A 327 68.78 19.93 32.53
CA LEU A 327 70.17 20.17 32.92
C LEU A 327 70.58 21.65 32.77
N LEU A 328 70.22 22.29 31.65
CA LEU A 328 70.42 23.73 31.44
C LEU A 328 69.72 24.61 32.49
N LYS A 329 68.60 24.16 33.07
CA LYS A 329 67.91 24.88 34.15
C LYS A 329 68.55 24.69 35.52
N LEU A 330 69.30 23.61 35.72
CA LEU A 330 69.99 23.30 36.98
C LEU A 330 71.36 23.99 37.08
N GLU A 331 72.03 24.22 35.95
CA GLU A 331 73.33 24.89 35.93
C GLU A 331 73.17 26.42 35.78
N SER A 332 73.41 27.15 36.86
CA SER A 332 73.23 28.62 36.93
C SER A 332 74.45 29.43 36.46
N THR A 333 75.42 28.82 35.76
CA THR A 333 76.64 29.55 35.34
C THR A 333 77.31 28.83 34.16
N ASP A 334 77.06 29.37 32.97
CA ASP A 334 77.66 29.11 31.64
C ASP A 334 78.16 27.68 31.28
N PRO A 335 77.25 26.77 30.88
CA PRO A 335 77.53 25.53 30.15
C PRO A 335 76.85 25.53 28.76
N GLY A 336 76.74 26.70 28.12
CA GLY A 336 75.84 26.92 26.97
C GLY A 336 76.24 26.27 25.64
N SER A 337 77.35 25.55 25.55
CA SER A 337 77.88 25.01 24.29
C SER A 337 77.54 23.53 24.08
N GLU A 338 77.90 22.66 25.02
CA GLU A 338 77.82 21.20 24.82
C GLU A 338 76.38 20.69 24.91
N VAL A 339 75.62 21.13 25.93
CA VAL A 339 74.20 20.75 26.08
C VAL A 339 73.36 21.30 24.92
N LEU A 340 73.71 22.48 24.42
CA LEU A 340 73.05 23.13 23.29
C LEU A 340 73.33 22.37 21.97
N GLN A 341 74.56 21.92 21.74
CA GLN A 341 74.92 21.05 20.62
C GLN A 341 74.21 19.69 20.69
N MET A 342 74.06 19.11 21.88
CA MET A 342 73.31 17.86 22.06
C MET A 342 71.81 18.06 21.81
N MET A 343 71.24 19.19 22.22
CA MET A 343 69.85 19.54 21.90
C MET A 343 69.67 19.75 20.39
N GLU A 344 70.59 20.45 19.74
CA GLU A 344 70.58 20.64 18.28
C GLU A 344 70.60 19.30 17.56
N LYS A 345 71.46 18.36 17.98
CA LYS A 345 71.48 17.00 17.44
C LYS A 345 70.14 16.27 17.62
N ALA A 346 69.55 16.35 18.81
CA ALA A 346 68.25 15.70 19.07
C ALA A 346 67.10 16.34 18.26
N VAL A 347 67.16 17.65 17.99
CA VAL A 347 66.20 18.35 17.11
C VAL A 347 66.36 17.90 15.66
N LEU A 348 67.59 17.73 15.16
CA LEU A 348 67.85 17.21 13.81
C LEU A 348 67.37 15.75 13.65
N GLU A 349 67.55 14.91 14.67
CA GLU A 349 67.01 13.54 14.67
C GLU A 349 65.47 13.52 14.66
N LEU A 350 64.82 14.44 15.38
CA LEU A 350 63.37 14.61 15.37
C LEU A 350 62.86 15.04 13.99
N ASP A 351 63.56 15.98 13.35
CA ASP A 351 63.21 16.50 12.03
C ASP A 351 63.32 15.42 10.94
N ASP A 352 64.38 14.62 10.94
CA ASP A 352 64.52 13.48 10.00
C ASP A 352 63.40 12.45 10.19
N THR A 353 63.04 12.16 11.44
CA THR A 353 61.93 11.26 11.76
C THR A 353 60.60 11.76 11.20
N ILE A 354 60.32 13.07 11.32
CA ILE A 354 59.11 13.69 10.75
C ILE A 354 59.11 13.57 9.22
N HIS A 355 60.25 13.83 8.57
CA HIS A 355 60.39 13.68 7.12
C HIS A 355 60.12 12.24 6.64
N GLN A 356 60.62 11.23 7.38
CA GLN A 356 60.35 9.83 7.05
C GLN A 356 58.85 9.47 7.18
N ILE A 357 58.16 10.00 8.20
CA ILE A 357 56.71 9.83 8.38
C ILE A 357 55.95 10.46 7.20
N VAL A 358 56.26 11.71 6.83
CA VAL A 358 55.59 12.41 5.72
C VAL A 358 55.80 11.70 4.38
N LYS A 359 57.02 11.21 4.11
CA LYS A 359 57.32 10.45 2.89
C LYS A 359 56.52 9.15 2.80
N SER A 360 56.28 8.49 3.94
CA SER A 360 55.48 7.26 4.00
C SER A 360 54.00 7.49 3.70
N THR A 361 53.47 8.70 3.96
CA THR A 361 52.11 9.12 3.55
C THR A 361 52.00 9.44 2.06
N GLU A 362 53.02 10.04 1.45
CA GLU A 362 52.99 10.45 0.03
C GLU A 362 53.12 9.25 -0.93
N THR A 363 53.99 8.29 -0.63
CA THR A 363 54.20 7.11 -1.50
C THR A 363 52.97 6.19 -1.59
N GLN A 364 52.06 6.23 -0.61
CA GLN A 364 50.79 5.48 -0.67
C GLN A 364 49.69 6.24 -1.41
N THR A 365 49.80 7.56 -1.55
CA THR A 365 48.84 8.38 -2.29
C THR A 365 49.04 8.22 -3.80
N GLU A 366 50.29 8.06 -4.26
CA GLU A 366 50.62 7.84 -5.68
C GLU A 366 50.26 6.44 -6.20
N ALA A 367 50.24 5.41 -5.34
CA ALA A 367 49.81 4.06 -5.72
C ALA A 367 48.29 3.92 -5.90
N ASP A 368 47.50 4.88 -5.40
CA ASP A 368 46.03 4.93 -5.50
C ASP A 368 45.56 5.77 -6.72
N VAL A 369 46.50 6.33 -7.51
CA VAL A 369 46.21 7.17 -8.70
C VAL A 369 47.02 6.69 -9.92
N LEU A 370 46.71 5.50 -10.43
CA LEU A 370 46.95 5.17 -11.85
C LEU A 370 45.71 4.45 -12.44
N PRO A 371 45.33 4.77 -13.68
CA PRO A 371 43.95 4.69 -14.13
C PRO A 371 43.53 3.29 -14.59
N SER A 372 42.25 3.01 -14.37
CA SER A 372 41.45 2.09 -15.17
C SER A 372 41.62 2.37 -16.67
N ASN A 373 42.20 1.41 -17.39
CA ASN A 373 41.92 1.17 -18.80
C ASN A 373 40.80 0.15 -18.92
#